data_AF-A0A8X6LIM8-F1
#
_entry.id   AF-A0A8X6LIM8-F1
#
_cell.length_a   1.000
_cell.length_b   1.000
_cell.length_c   1.000
_cell.angle_alpha   90.00
_cell.angle_beta   90.00
_cell.angle_gamma   90.00
#
_symmetry.space_group_name_H-M   'P 1'
#
loop_
_entity.id
_entity.type
_entity.pdbx_description
1 polymer ?
#
loop_
_entity_poly.entity_id
_entity_poly.type
_entity_poly.pdbx_seq_one_letter_code
_entity_poly.pdbx_strand_id
1 'polypeptide(L)'
;MFVAGSVSVFVDSVAGSVSVSVDSVAGSVSVSVDSVAESVSVDSVAESVSVDSVAESISVDSVAESVSVDSVAESVSVDSVAESVSVDSAEVSVSVDSVVGSDFVSVDSVVGSDSVSVDSVVGSDSESFDSVGNSGSVSVNSS
;
A
#
# COMPACT_ATOMS: atom_id res chain seq x y z
N MET A 1 -17.20 -19.66 -8.95
CA MET A 1 -17.88 -19.99 -7.68
C MET A 1 -17.70 -18.76 -6.82
N PHE A 2 -18.75 -17.97 -6.61
CA PHE A 2 -18.64 -16.73 -5.85
C PHE A 2 -18.67 -17.07 -4.36
N VAL A 3 -17.64 -16.67 -3.63
CA VAL A 3 -17.69 -16.65 -2.17
C VAL A 3 -18.53 -15.44 -1.80
N ALA A 4 -19.72 -15.67 -1.23
CA ALA A 4 -20.55 -14.60 -0.69
C ALA A 4 -20.31 -14.54 0.82
N GLY A 5 -19.82 -13.40 1.31
CA GLY A 5 -19.48 -13.19 2.71
C GLY A 5 -18.18 -12.39 2.90
N SER A 6 -17.87 -12.08 4.14
CA SER A 6 -16.64 -11.38 4.54
C SER A 6 -15.49 -12.38 4.66
N VAL A 7 -14.34 -12.08 4.06
CA VAL A 7 -13.11 -12.88 4.18
C VAL A 7 -12.04 -12.00 4.80
N SER A 8 -11.53 -12.39 5.96
CA SER A 8 -10.40 -11.70 6.58
C SER A 8 -9.20 -12.64 6.63
N VAL A 9 -8.09 -12.18 6.07
CA VAL A 9 -6.81 -12.91 6.08
C VAL A 9 -5.91 -12.22 7.09
N PHE A 10 -5.50 -12.97 8.11
CA PHE A 10 -4.55 -12.51 9.12
C PHE A 10 -3.27 -13.31 8.99
N VAL A 11 -2.17 -12.60 8.80
CA VAL A 11 -0.82 -13.15 8.77
C VAL A 11 -0.05 -12.52 9.91
N ASP A 12 0.47 -13.36 10.80
CA ASP A 12 1.28 -12.94 11.95
C ASP A 12 2.74 -12.80 11.50
N SER A 13 3.68 -13.52 12.11
CA SER A 13 5.07 -13.55 11.64
C SER A 13 5.33 -14.60 10.56
N VAL A 14 5.93 -14.18 9.44
CA VAL A 14 6.41 -15.05 8.37
C VAL A 14 7.88 -14.75 8.06
N ALA A 15 8.71 -15.81 8.09
CA ALA A 15 10.14 -15.69 7.79
C ALA A 15 10.47 -15.64 6.29
N GLY A 16 9.46 -15.65 5.44
CA GLY A 16 9.61 -15.56 3.99
C GLY A 16 8.43 -14.84 3.36
N SER A 17 8.24 -14.92 2.05
CA SER A 17 7.22 -14.12 1.36
C SER A 17 5.77 -14.56 1.63
N VAL A 18 4.87 -13.59 1.59
CA VAL A 18 3.42 -13.76 1.68
C VAL A 18 2.78 -13.28 0.40
N SER A 19 1.98 -14.13 -0.24
CA SER A 19 1.19 -13.75 -1.41
C SER A 19 -0.29 -14.05 -1.18
N VAL A 20 -1.10 -13.01 -1.31
CA VAL A 20 -2.56 -13.07 -1.17
C VAL A 20 -3.19 -12.65 -2.49
N SER A 21 -3.81 -13.60 -3.17
CA SER A 21 -4.52 -13.35 -4.41
C SER A 21 -5.99 -13.67 -4.23
N VAL A 22 -6.85 -12.73 -4.62
CA VAL A 22 -8.31 -12.89 -4.56
C VAL A 22 -8.88 -12.56 -5.92
N ASP A 23 -9.63 -13.51 -6.49
CA ASP A 23 -10.09 -13.40 -7.87
C ASP A 23 -11.55 -12.92 -7.96
N SER A 24 -12.48 -13.58 -7.25
CA SER A 24 -13.91 -13.29 -7.34
C SER A 24 -14.61 -13.53 -6.01
N VAL A 25 -14.70 -12.48 -5.20
CA VAL A 25 -15.47 -12.46 -3.94
C VAL A 25 -16.65 -11.51 -4.09
N ALA A 26 -17.85 -12.00 -3.79
CA ALA A 26 -19.08 -11.20 -3.75
C ALA A 26 -19.34 -10.74 -2.31
N GLY A 27 -18.38 -10.00 -1.76
CA GLY A 27 -18.36 -9.57 -0.36
C GLY A 27 -17.05 -8.85 -0.03
N SER A 28 -16.89 -8.46 1.23
CA SER A 28 -15.71 -7.72 1.65
C SER A 28 -14.52 -8.63 1.90
N VAL A 29 -13.33 -8.17 1.53
CA VAL A 29 -12.08 -8.85 1.81
C VAL A 29 -11.15 -7.88 2.49
N SER A 30 -10.61 -8.27 3.64
CA SER A 30 -9.57 -7.52 4.34
C SER A 30 -8.35 -8.39 4.57
N VAL A 31 -7.16 -7.79 4.43
CA VAL A 31 -5.88 -8.46 4.62
C VAL A 31 -5.10 -7.69 5.67
N SER A 32 -4.68 -8.38 6.72
CA SER A 32 -3.82 -7.83 7.76
C SER A 32 -2.56 -8.69 7.89
N VAL A 33 -1.40 -8.06 7.77
CA VAL A 33 -0.10 -8.70 7.85
C VAL A 33 0.71 -7.99 8.93
N ASP A 34 1.16 -8.72 9.93
CA ASP A 34 1.97 -8.17 11.02
C ASP A 34 3.43 -8.09 10.56
N SER A 35 4.16 -9.21 10.51
CA SER A 35 5.62 -9.16 10.31
C SER A 35 6.08 -10.13 9.22
N VAL A 36 6.73 -9.62 8.17
CA VAL A 36 7.24 -10.42 7.04
C VAL A 36 8.71 -10.12 6.77
N ALA A 37 9.54 -11.17 6.75
CA ALA A 37 10.98 -11.02 6.58
C ALA A 37 11.45 -10.89 5.11
N GLU A 38 10.61 -11.23 4.14
CA GLU A 38 10.89 -11.03 2.71
C GLU A 38 9.87 -10.01 2.16
N SER A 39 8.92 -10.48 1.34
CA SER A 39 8.03 -9.65 0.55
C SER A 39 6.55 -9.98 0.74
N VAL A 40 5.69 -8.97 0.60
CA VAL A 40 4.23 -9.11 0.61
C VAL A 40 3.68 -8.73 -0.74
N SER A 41 2.87 -9.60 -1.34
CA SER A 41 2.16 -9.32 -2.58
C SER A 41 0.66 -9.52 -2.39
N VAL A 42 -0.12 -8.49 -2.70
CA VAL A 42 -1.57 -8.50 -2.61
C VAL A 42 -2.14 -8.11 -3.97
N ASP A 43 -2.99 -8.95 -4.54
CA ASP A 43 -3.57 -8.72 -5.87
C ASP A 43 -4.80 -7.81 -5.75
N SER A 44 -6.00 -8.37 -5.69
CA SER A 44 -7.25 -7.59 -5.57
C SER A 44 -7.88 -7.72 -4.19
N VAL A 45 -8.23 -6.61 -3.54
CA VAL A 45 -8.91 -6.58 -2.23
C VAL A 45 -10.08 -5.61 -2.24
N ALA A 46 -11.24 -6.07 -1.77
CA ALA A 46 -12.49 -5.30 -1.87
C ALA A 46 -12.74 -4.36 -0.68
N GLU A 47 -11.99 -4.48 0.41
CA GLU A 47 -12.10 -3.62 1.60
C GLU A 47 -10.73 -2.95 1.81
N SER A 48 -9.90 -3.46 2.72
CA SER A 48 -8.67 -2.80 3.15
C SER A 48 -7.48 -3.76 3.30
N VAL A 49 -6.28 -3.22 3.12
CA VAL A 49 -5.00 -3.91 3.33
C VAL A 49 -4.21 -3.16 4.40
N SER A 50 -3.81 -3.86 5.45
CA SER A 50 -2.97 -3.32 6.53
C SER A 50 -1.72 -4.16 6.67
N VAL A 51 -0.55 -3.52 6.63
CA VAL A 51 0.74 -4.18 6.80
C VAL A 51 1.56 -3.42 7.84
N ASP A 52 2.02 -4.12 8.88
CA ASP A 52 2.77 -3.50 9.97
C ASP A 52 4.27 -3.42 9.61
N SER A 53 4.94 -4.55 9.39
CA SER A 53 6.39 -4.59 9.19
C SER A 53 6.84 -5.53 8.08
N VAL A 54 7.56 -5.01 7.09
CA VAL A 54 8.16 -5.81 5.99
C VAL A 54 9.63 -5.46 5.78
N ALA A 55 10.49 -6.47 5.71
CA ALA A 55 11.93 -6.25 5.58
C ALA A 55 12.43 -6.03 4.14
N GLU A 56 11.75 -6.53 3.11
CA GLU A 56 12.07 -6.18 1.71
C GLU A 56 11.00 -5.25 1.14
N SER A 57 9.98 -5.81 0.48
CA SER A 57 9.07 -5.03 -0.36
C SER A 57 7.62 -5.43 -0.24
N ILE A 58 6.75 -4.45 -0.48
CA ILE A 58 5.30 -4.62 -0.57
C ILE A 58 4.85 -4.25 -1.98
N SER A 59 4.03 -5.11 -2.57
CA SER A 59 3.33 -4.83 -3.82
C SER A 59 1.85 -5.06 -3.64
N VAL A 60 1.05 -4.04 -3.95
CA VAL A 60 -0.41 -4.08 -3.91
C VAL A 60 -0.95 -3.65 -5.28
N ASP A 61 -1.76 -4.51 -5.91
CA ASP A 61 -2.29 -4.24 -7.24
C ASP A 61 -3.57 -3.40 -7.17
N SER A 62 -4.64 -3.90 -6.58
CA SER A 62 -5.94 -3.22 -6.59
C SER A 62 -6.67 -3.29 -5.25
N VAL A 63 -6.99 -2.13 -4.66
CA VAL A 63 -7.76 -2.05 -3.40
C VAL A 63 -8.92 -1.07 -3.51
N ALA A 64 -10.11 -1.50 -3.08
CA ALA A 64 -11.32 -0.69 -3.23
C ALA A 64 -11.48 0.41 -2.17
N GLU A 65 -11.07 0.21 -0.91
CA GLU A 65 -11.07 1.28 0.11
C GLU A 65 -9.64 1.79 0.33
N SER A 66 -8.87 1.12 1.21
CA SER A 66 -7.66 1.72 1.77
C SER A 66 -6.49 0.76 1.91
N VAL A 67 -5.29 1.32 1.76
CA VAL A 67 -4.00 0.66 2.03
C VAL A 67 -3.27 1.40 3.12
N SER A 68 -2.87 0.70 4.17
CA SER A 68 -2.06 1.24 5.27
C SER A 68 -0.82 0.38 5.48
N VAL A 69 0.34 1.03 5.47
CA VAL A 69 1.65 0.42 5.66
C VAL A 69 2.38 1.18 6.76
N ASP A 70 2.82 0.49 7.82
CA ASP A 70 3.55 1.13 8.92
C ASP A 70 5.04 1.22 8.60
N SER A 71 5.74 0.10 8.38
CA SER A 71 7.19 0.10 8.18
C SER A 71 7.69 -0.87 7.09
N VAL A 72 8.47 -0.36 6.14
CA VAL A 72 9.12 -1.16 5.09
C VAL A 72 10.59 -0.80 4.90
N ALA A 73 11.48 -1.79 4.91
CA ALA A 73 12.92 -1.55 4.82
C ALA A 73 13.48 -1.45 3.38
N GLU A 74 12.71 -1.82 2.34
CA GLU A 74 13.00 -1.36 0.96
C GLU A 74 11.86 -0.53 0.40
N SER A 75 10.93 -1.15 -0.32
CA SER A 75 10.05 -0.42 -1.24
C SER A 75 8.59 -0.80 -1.13
N VAL A 76 7.74 0.19 -1.34
CA VAL A 76 6.28 0.04 -1.40
C VAL A 76 5.81 0.42 -2.80
N SER A 77 5.13 -0.51 -3.47
CA SER A 77 4.44 -0.26 -4.73
C SER A 77 2.94 -0.52 -4.59
N VAL A 78 2.15 0.47 -4.98
CA VAL A 78 0.69 0.40 -4.99
C VAL A 78 0.23 0.85 -6.37
N ASP A 79 -0.50 -0.01 -7.08
CA ASP A 79 -0.95 0.30 -8.45
C ASP A 79 -2.26 1.09 -8.40
N SER A 80 -3.34 0.56 -7.82
CA SER A 80 -4.64 1.20 -7.84
C SER A 80 -5.38 1.14 -6.51
N VAL A 81 -5.78 2.30 -5.96
CA VAL A 81 -6.60 2.40 -4.75
C VAL A 81 -7.77 3.36 -4.92
N ALA A 82 -8.95 3.03 -4.40
CA ALA A 82 -10.16 3.82 -4.60
C ALA A 82 -10.54 4.80 -3.48
N GLU A 83 -9.90 4.79 -2.29
CA GLU A 83 -10.08 5.87 -1.31
C GLU A 83 -8.75 6.49 -0.86
N SER A 84 -7.88 5.71 -0.22
CA SER A 84 -6.71 6.28 0.47
C SER A 84 -5.52 5.36 0.57
N VAL A 85 -4.33 5.96 0.56
CA VAL A 85 -3.05 5.28 0.78
C VAL A 85 -2.28 5.99 1.87
N SER A 86 -1.83 5.24 2.88
CA SER A 86 -1.01 5.75 3.96
C SER A 86 0.21 4.88 4.16
N VAL A 87 1.39 5.50 4.13
CA VAL A 87 2.68 4.85 4.39
C VAL A 87 3.41 5.65 5.47
N ASP A 88 3.64 5.06 6.64
CA ASP A 88 4.32 5.76 7.74
C ASP A 88 5.84 5.81 7.49
N SER A 89 6.45 4.66 7.21
CA SER A 89 7.88 4.58 6.93
C SER A 89 8.25 3.65 5.78
N ALA A 90 9.09 4.14 4.86
CA ALA A 90 9.78 3.33 3.88
C ALA A 90 11.26 3.72 3.79
N GLU A 91 12.18 2.76 3.76
CA GLU A 91 13.60 3.13 3.69
C GLU A 91 14.09 3.39 2.27
N VAL A 92 13.58 2.77 1.21
CA VAL A 92 14.11 3.01 -0.16
C VAL A 92 13.19 3.92 -0.96
N SER A 93 11.95 3.50 -1.22
CA SER A 93 11.04 4.26 -2.10
C SER A 93 9.57 3.89 -1.91
N VAL A 94 8.70 4.83 -2.28
CA VAL A 94 7.24 4.63 -2.31
C VAL A 94 6.73 5.04 -3.68
N SER A 95 6.02 4.14 -4.36
CA SER A 95 5.41 4.38 -5.67
C SER A 95 3.93 4.07 -5.59
N VAL A 96 3.11 5.05 -5.94
CA VAL A 96 1.65 4.93 -6.02
C VAL A 96 1.23 5.33 -7.43
N ASP A 97 0.70 4.42 -8.24
CA ASP A 97 0.35 4.76 -9.62
C ASP A 97 -0.95 5.57 -9.67
N SER A 98 -2.04 5.02 -9.13
CA SER A 98 -3.37 5.61 -9.21
C SER A 98 -4.13 5.54 -7.89
N VAL A 99 -4.65 6.68 -7.44
CA VAL A 99 -5.63 6.78 -6.35
C VAL A 99 -6.87 7.51 -6.83
N VAL A 100 -8.01 6.83 -6.86
CA VAL A 100 -9.27 7.35 -7.43
C VAL A 100 -10.32 7.42 -6.32
N GLY A 101 -10.19 8.41 -5.44
CA GLY A 101 -10.90 8.44 -4.16
C GLY A 101 -11.00 9.82 -3.52
N SER A 102 -11.88 9.96 -2.53
CA SER A 102 -12.25 11.26 -1.95
C SER A 102 -11.28 11.79 -0.89
N ASP A 103 -10.28 10.99 -0.51
CA ASP A 103 -9.57 11.19 0.73
C ASP A 103 -8.14 11.67 0.48
N PHE A 104 -7.08 10.89 0.66
CA PHE A 104 -5.72 11.44 0.80
C PHE A 104 -4.64 10.40 0.48
N VAL A 105 -3.50 10.84 -0.06
CA VAL A 105 -2.25 10.07 -0.11
C VAL A 105 -1.27 10.68 0.90
N SER A 106 -0.84 9.86 1.86
CA SER A 106 0.03 10.28 2.95
C SER A 106 1.27 9.42 3.01
N VAL A 107 2.45 10.04 2.98
CA VAL A 107 3.71 9.37 3.27
C VAL A 107 4.47 10.19 4.32
N ASP A 108 4.63 9.65 5.53
CA ASP A 108 5.27 10.40 6.62
C ASP A 108 6.79 10.44 6.42
N SER A 109 7.46 9.29 6.37
CA SER A 109 8.91 9.21 6.35
C SER A 109 9.45 8.29 5.26
N VAL A 110 10.34 8.82 4.41
CA VAL A 110 11.17 8.00 3.51
C VAL A 110 12.64 8.32 3.73
N VAL A 111 13.43 7.40 4.28
CA VAL A 111 14.74 7.74 4.88
C VAL A 111 15.93 7.51 3.93
N GLY A 112 15.79 6.70 2.88
CA GLY A 112 16.90 6.34 1.99
C GLY A 112 16.91 7.07 0.65
N SER A 113 17.46 6.38 -0.34
CA SER A 113 18.08 7.02 -1.51
C SER A 113 17.08 7.45 -2.59
N ASP A 114 15.83 6.97 -2.53
CA ASP A 114 14.96 6.97 -3.69
C ASP A 114 13.58 7.59 -3.40
N SER A 115 13.01 8.10 -4.48
CA SER A 115 11.89 9.02 -4.57
C SER A 115 10.55 8.50 -4.04
N VAL A 116 9.68 9.44 -3.66
CA VAL A 116 8.23 9.20 -3.56
C VAL A 116 7.61 9.60 -4.90
N SER A 117 6.93 8.67 -5.57
CA SER A 117 6.27 8.93 -6.85
C SER A 117 4.78 8.63 -6.76
N VAL A 118 3.95 9.58 -7.17
CA VAL A 118 2.50 9.43 -7.26
C VAL A 118 2.06 9.86 -8.66
N ASP A 119 1.52 8.96 -9.50
CA ASP A 119 1.28 9.28 -10.93
C ASP A 119 -0.11 9.82 -11.26
N SER A 120 -1.13 9.48 -10.47
CA SER A 120 -2.49 9.99 -10.67
C SER A 120 -3.29 9.93 -9.38
N VAL A 121 -3.66 11.10 -8.86
CA VAL A 121 -4.63 11.20 -7.76
C VAL A 121 -5.86 11.94 -8.26
N VAL A 122 -6.99 11.23 -8.28
CA VAL A 122 -8.29 11.71 -8.74
C VAL A 122 -9.20 11.80 -7.51
N GLY A 123 -9.17 12.94 -6.84
CA GLY A 123 -9.82 13.19 -5.54
C GLY A 123 -10.02 14.67 -5.24
N SER A 124 -10.66 14.98 -4.11
CA SER A 124 -11.03 16.36 -3.77
C SER A 124 -9.97 17.12 -2.96
N ASP A 125 -9.06 16.46 -2.22
CA ASP A 125 -8.16 17.15 -1.28
C ASP A 125 -6.80 16.44 -1.01
N SER A 126 -5.80 17.29 -0.71
CA SER A 126 -4.50 17.14 -0.02
C SER A 126 -3.58 15.92 -0.21
N GLU A 127 -2.43 16.15 -0.85
CA GLU A 127 -1.25 15.29 -0.75
C GLU A 127 -0.42 15.73 0.47
N SER A 128 -0.03 14.80 1.37
CA SER A 128 0.81 15.13 2.52
C SER A 128 2.08 14.27 2.56
N PHE A 129 3.23 14.92 2.37
CA PHE A 129 4.55 14.30 2.46
C PHE A 129 5.38 15.07 3.49
N ASP A 130 5.72 14.45 4.63
CA ASP A 130 6.36 15.15 5.75
C ASP A 130 7.90 15.12 5.68
N SER A 131 8.50 13.93 5.55
CA SER A 131 9.94 13.73 5.67
C SER A 131 10.50 12.82 4.57
N VAL A 132 10.88 13.39 3.43
CA VAL A 132 11.67 12.69 2.42
C VAL A 132 13.16 12.96 2.68
N GLY A 133 13.95 11.90 2.78
CA GLY A 133 15.36 11.89 3.13
C GLY A 133 16.22 12.74 2.20
N ASN A 134 17.44 13.04 2.64
CA ASN A 134 18.37 14.08 2.13
C ASN A 134 18.73 14.01 0.63
N SER A 135 18.19 13.07 -0.15
CA SER A 135 18.40 12.88 -1.60
C SER A 135 17.15 12.51 -2.39
N GLY A 136 16.01 12.25 -1.73
CA GLY A 136 14.79 11.79 -2.40
C GLY A 136 14.03 12.93 -3.08
N SER A 137 13.42 12.65 -4.23
CA SER A 137 12.52 13.56 -4.94
C SER A 137 11.07 13.11 -4.78
N VAL A 138 10.16 14.04 -4.48
CA VAL A 138 8.71 13.79 -4.59
C VAL A 138 8.26 14.19 -5.98
N SER A 139 7.67 13.26 -6.73
CA SER A 139 7.07 13.52 -8.04
C SER A 139 5.59 13.17 -7.98
N VAL A 140 4.74 14.18 -8.09
CA VAL A 140 3.28 14.00 -8.18
C VAL A 140 2.83 14.45 -9.56
N ASN A 141 2.34 13.51 -10.36
CA ASN A 141 1.60 13.83 -11.58
C ASN A 141 0.12 13.81 -11.22
N SER A 142 -0.56 14.94 -11.40
CA SER A 142 -2.01 15.03 -11.23
C SER A 142 -2.60 15.27 -12.61
N SER A 143 -3.46 14.37 -13.09
CA SER A 143 -4.14 14.45 -14.39
C SER A 143 -5.46 15.21 -14.31
#